data_AF-A0AAE7B640-F1
#
_entry.id   AF-A0AAE7B640-F1
#
_cell.length_a   1.000
_cell.length_b   1.000
_cell.length_c   1.000
_cell.angle_alpha   90.00
_cell.angle_beta   90.00
_cell.angle_gamma   90.00
#
_symmetry.space_group_name_H-M   'P 1'
#
loop_
_entity.id
_entity.type
_entity.pdbx_description
1 polymer ?
#
loop_
_entity_poly.entity_id
_entity_poly.type
_entity_poly.pdbx_seq_one_letter_code
_entity_poly.pdbx_strand_id
1 'polypeptide(L)'
;METNIDEALLMSARVDENSQIPIISQILRIAVYDEFKAYETYTKIIEKFGLVQPFVNIKEAEAVHYAALIQLMQKYNVEVPINNWASKIEVPNTLIECCEMGVAGEINNIAMYNNLLSYANEADIKDVLFKLQAASFNNHLPAFRNCVIAHYNNGATNNNVTQENIMEKLGEYQVILDDIMSGNIDENSISKIFSKLNLSMVSGAVLGGAIIALLNTYNAKQENESKE
;
A
#
# COMPACT_ATOMS: atom_id res chain seq x y z
N MET A 1 -12.20 -17.17 14.81
CA MET A 1 -11.47 -15.90 14.93
C MET A 1 -12.48 -14.80 14.65
N GLU A 2 -12.48 -13.72 15.42
CA GLU A 2 -13.43 -12.64 15.22
C GLU A 2 -13.15 -11.93 13.89
N THR A 3 -14.19 -11.65 13.11
CA THR A 3 -14.10 -11.07 11.76
C THR A 3 -14.93 -9.81 11.69
N ASN A 4 -14.47 -8.83 10.91
CA ASN A 4 -15.25 -7.62 10.66
C ASN A 4 -16.50 -7.96 9.83
N ILE A 5 -17.63 -7.33 10.12
CA ILE A 5 -18.88 -7.52 9.38
C ILE A 5 -18.78 -7.04 7.92
N ASP A 6 -17.87 -6.11 7.66
CA ASP A 6 -17.57 -5.46 6.40
C ASP A 6 -16.17 -5.84 5.88
N GLU A 7 -15.66 -7.01 6.26
CA GLU A 7 -14.31 -7.48 5.90
C GLU A 7 -14.02 -7.37 4.40
N ALA A 8 -14.98 -7.67 3.52
CA ALA A 8 -14.80 -7.56 2.08
C ALA A 8 -14.54 -6.10 1.62
N LEU A 9 -15.20 -5.13 2.25
CA LEU A 9 -14.98 -3.70 2.00
C LEU A 9 -13.60 -3.28 2.53
N LEU A 10 -13.25 -3.71 3.75
CA LEU A 10 -11.95 -3.38 4.34
C LEU A 10 -10.79 -3.94 3.50
N MET A 11 -10.96 -5.15 2.95
CA MET A 11 -9.97 -5.80 2.11
C MET A 11 -9.89 -5.24 0.69
N SER A 12 -10.97 -4.62 0.17
CA SER A 12 -10.93 -3.96 -1.15
C SER A 12 -10.14 -2.66 -1.12
N ALA A 13 -9.98 -2.06 0.07
CA ALA A 13 -9.33 -0.77 0.30
C ALA A 13 -9.88 0.35 -0.60
N ARG A 14 -11.17 0.29 -0.92
CA ARG A 14 -11.86 1.26 -1.77
C ARG A 14 -13.28 1.51 -1.30
N VAL A 15 -13.73 2.74 -1.49
CA VAL A 15 -15.14 3.10 -1.29
C VAL A 15 -16.00 2.35 -2.31
N ASP A 16 -17.10 1.78 -1.83
CA ASP A 16 -18.17 1.20 -2.64
C ASP A 16 -19.44 2.05 -2.47
N GLU A 17 -19.80 2.78 -3.53
CA GLU A 17 -20.99 3.63 -3.57
C GLU A 17 -22.31 2.85 -3.50
N ASN A 18 -22.28 1.55 -3.81
CA ASN A 18 -23.46 0.68 -3.77
C ASN A 18 -23.63 0.00 -2.40
N SER A 19 -22.67 0.15 -1.50
CA SER A 19 -22.73 -0.42 -0.15
C SER A 19 -23.74 0.33 0.71
N GLN A 20 -24.38 -0.41 1.62
CA GLN A 20 -25.29 0.16 2.63
C GLN A 20 -24.53 0.88 3.77
N ILE A 21 -23.20 0.73 3.82
CA ILE A 21 -22.36 1.39 4.82
C ILE A 21 -22.17 2.86 4.40
N PRO A 22 -22.41 3.84 5.28
CA PRO A 22 -22.20 5.25 4.95
C PRO A 22 -20.77 5.52 4.47
N ILE A 23 -20.61 6.29 3.40
CA ILE A 23 -19.31 6.60 2.77
C ILE A 23 -18.26 7.08 3.79
N ILE A 24 -18.64 7.97 4.70
CA ILE A 24 -17.75 8.46 5.77
C ILE A 24 -17.25 7.32 6.68
N SER A 25 -18.11 6.35 6.98
CA SER A 25 -17.75 5.16 7.76
C SER A 25 -16.84 4.24 6.96
N GLN A 26 -17.09 4.06 5.66
CA GLN A 26 -16.19 3.30 4.79
C GLN A 26 -14.80 3.93 4.77
N ILE A 27 -14.70 5.24 4.53
CA ILE A 27 -13.44 5.99 4.48
C ILE A 27 -12.62 5.76 5.74
N LEU A 28 -13.20 6.03 6.91
CA LEU A 28 -12.46 5.95 8.17
C LEU A 28 -12.10 4.51 8.54
N ARG A 29 -13.00 3.55 8.30
CA ARG A 29 -12.75 2.14 8.61
C ARG A 29 -11.72 1.52 7.67
N ILE A 30 -11.77 1.84 6.37
CA ILE A 30 -10.76 1.40 5.39
C ILE A 30 -9.39 1.96 5.77
N ALA A 31 -9.29 3.28 5.99
CA ALA A 31 -8.03 3.92 6.33
C ALA A 31 -7.39 3.30 7.59
N VAL A 32 -8.14 3.22 8.70
CA VAL A 32 -7.57 2.72 9.97
C VAL A 32 -7.18 1.25 9.87
N TYR A 33 -7.92 0.46 9.08
CA TYR A 33 -7.62 -0.96 8.91
C TYR A 33 -6.36 -1.21 8.08
N ASP A 34 -6.07 -0.36 7.10
CA ASP A 34 -4.80 -0.40 6.37
C ASP A 34 -3.62 0.07 7.24
N GLU A 35 -3.81 1.09 8.08
CA GLU A 35 -2.79 1.50 9.06
C GLU A 35 -2.49 0.37 10.08
N PHE A 36 -3.51 -0.37 10.54
CA PHE A 36 -3.30 -1.58 11.34
C PHE A 36 -2.51 -2.64 10.58
N LYS A 37 -2.82 -2.87 9.30
CA LYS A 37 -2.08 -3.83 8.46
C LYS A 37 -0.60 -3.48 8.40
N ALA A 38 -0.27 -2.22 8.12
CA ALA A 38 1.11 -1.75 8.04
C ALA A 38 1.83 -1.90 9.39
N TYR A 39 1.20 -1.44 10.48
CA TYR A 39 1.73 -1.58 11.84
C TYR A 39 2.03 -3.04 12.21
N GLU A 40 1.08 -3.96 12.01
CA GLU A 40 1.26 -5.38 12.34
C GLU A 40 2.31 -6.02 11.41
N THR A 41 2.37 -5.61 10.14
CA THR A 41 3.35 -6.13 9.18
C THR A 41 4.77 -5.79 9.61
N TYR A 42 5.01 -4.52 9.91
CA TYR A 42 6.33 -4.06 10.35
C TYR A 42 6.68 -4.61 11.75
N THR A 43 5.69 -4.79 12.62
CA THR A 43 5.88 -5.48 13.91
C THR A 43 6.42 -6.90 13.71
N LYS A 44 5.78 -7.71 12.87
CA LYS A 44 6.26 -9.07 12.60
C LYS A 44 7.61 -9.14 11.90
N ILE A 45 7.90 -8.19 11.00
CA ILE A 45 9.22 -8.09 10.37
C ILE A 45 10.29 -7.83 11.43
N ILE A 46 10.03 -6.91 12.36
CA ILE A 46 10.93 -6.60 13.47
C ILE A 46 11.10 -7.82 14.41
N GLU A 47 10.03 -8.55 14.69
CA GLU A 47 10.11 -9.80 15.47
C GLU A 47 10.99 -10.85 14.79
N LYS A 48 10.93 -10.97 13.46
CA LYS A 48 11.69 -11.96 12.68
C LYS A 48 13.15 -11.57 12.47
N PHE A 49 13.43 -10.30 12.16
CA PHE A 49 14.75 -9.85 11.71
C PHE A 49 15.45 -8.88 12.69
N GLY A 50 14.79 -8.51 13.78
CA GLY A 50 15.30 -7.54 14.76
C GLY A 50 15.00 -6.09 14.37
N LEU A 51 15.57 -5.16 15.13
CA LEU A 51 15.37 -3.72 14.96
C LEU A 51 16.11 -3.18 13.73
N VAL A 52 15.51 -3.35 12.55
CA VAL A 52 16.06 -2.95 11.26
C VAL A 52 15.33 -1.75 10.68
N GLN A 53 16.09 -0.84 10.06
CA GLN A 53 15.53 0.29 9.31
C GLN A 53 15.12 -0.14 7.89
N PRO A 54 14.06 0.44 7.31
CA PRO A 54 13.24 1.54 7.83
C PRO A 54 12.05 1.09 8.72
N PHE A 55 11.87 -0.21 8.92
CA PHE A 55 10.68 -0.79 9.57
C PHE A 55 10.38 -0.25 10.96
N VAL A 56 11.40 0.00 11.79
CA VAL A 56 11.22 0.56 13.15
C VAL A 56 10.55 1.92 13.09
N ASN A 57 11.09 2.84 12.30
CA ASN A 57 10.59 4.22 12.24
C ASN A 57 9.20 4.27 11.61
N ILE A 58 8.97 3.48 10.56
CA ILE A 58 7.68 3.47 9.86
C ILE A 58 6.60 2.84 10.74
N LYS A 59 6.89 1.74 11.48
CA LYS A 59 5.96 1.19 12.47
C LYS A 59 5.49 2.23 13.50
N GLU A 60 6.41 3.07 13.97
CA GLU A 60 6.06 4.15 14.91
C GLU A 60 5.19 5.23 14.25
N ALA A 61 5.43 5.55 12.99
CA ALA A 61 4.58 6.45 12.22
C ALA A 61 3.15 5.89 12.04
N GLU A 62 3.00 4.60 11.68
CA GLU A 62 1.69 3.98 11.53
C GLU A 62 0.90 3.97 12.85
N ALA A 63 1.59 3.88 13.99
CA ALA A 63 0.95 3.99 15.29
C ALA A 63 0.31 5.36 15.52
N VAL A 64 0.98 6.42 15.05
CA VAL A 64 0.43 7.78 15.09
C VAL A 64 -0.71 7.93 14.09
N HIS A 65 -0.60 7.32 12.90
CA HIS A 65 -1.63 7.36 11.87
C HIS A 65 -2.95 6.74 12.32
N TYR A 66 -2.94 5.48 12.77
CA TYR A 66 -4.19 4.85 13.23
C TYR A 66 -4.76 5.58 14.46
N ALA A 67 -3.92 6.14 15.33
CA ALA A 67 -4.39 6.89 16.49
C ALA A 67 -5.13 8.18 16.08
N ALA A 68 -4.64 8.89 15.06
CA ALA A 68 -5.31 10.06 14.49
C ALA A 68 -6.65 9.69 13.85
N LEU A 69 -6.70 8.57 13.12
CA LEU A 69 -7.93 8.07 12.52
C LEU A 69 -8.96 7.64 13.57
N ILE A 70 -8.54 6.95 14.64
CA ILE A 70 -9.43 6.58 15.76
C ILE A 70 -10.07 7.82 16.40
N GLN A 71 -9.35 8.94 16.52
CA GLN A 71 -9.93 10.19 17.03
C GLN A 71 -11.02 10.74 16.09
N LEU A 72 -10.82 10.68 14.77
CA LEU A 72 -11.87 11.03 13.82
C LEU A 72 -13.07 10.06 13.91
N MET A 73 -12.82 8.77 14.03
CA MET A 73 -13.87 7.75 14.17
C MET A 73 -14.74 8.00 15.41
N GLN A 74 -14.11 8.35 16.54
CA GLN A 74 -14.83 8.75 17.75
C GLN A 74 -15.68 10.00 17.52
N LYS A 75 -15.13 11.03 16.85
CA LYS A 75 -15.86 12.26 16.52
C LYS A 75 -17.08 12.00 15.64
N TYR A 76 -16.96 11.11 14.67
CA TYR A 76 -18.01 10.78 13.70
C TYR A 76 -18.88 9.59 14.12
N ASN A 77 -18.71 9.07 15.33
CA ASN A 77 -19.42 7.91 15.86
C ASN A 77 -19.36 6.68 14.92
N VAL A 78 -18.17 6.44 14.36
CA VAL A 78 -17.84 5.27 13.54
C VAL A 78 -17.14 4.24 14.41
N GLU A 79 -17.61 3.00 14.40
CA GLU A 79 -16.96 1.93 15.14
C GLU A 79 -15.60 1.59 14.54
N VAL A 80 -14.61 1.34 15.40
CA VAL A 80 -13.26 0.91 14.98
C VAL A 80 -13.33 -0.56 14.53
N PRO A 81 -12.82 -0.93 13.35
CA PRO A 81 -12.75 -2.33 12.94
C PRO A 81 -11.82 -3.12 13.85
N ILE A 82 -12.08 -4.42 13.97
CA ILE A 82 -11.23 -5.34 14.71
C ILE A 82 -9.89 -5.44 13.98
N ASN A 83 -8.79 -5.15 14.68
CA ASN A 83 -7.46 -5.46 14.19
C ASN A 83 -7.20 -6.96 14.34
N ASN A 84 -7.38 -7.70 13.25
CA ASN A 84 -7.09 -9.14 13.16
C ASN A 84 -5.95 -9.42 12.17
N TRP A 85 -5.10 -8.43 11.85
CA TRP A 85 -4.02 -8.57 10.89
C TRP A 85 -2.89 -9.47 11.39
N ALA A 86 -2.62 -9.47 12.70
CA ALA A 86 -1.57 -10.28 13.31
C ALA A 86 -1.70 -11.79 12.97
N SER A 87 -2.89 -12.32 12.67
CA SER A 87 -3.06 -13.71 12.24
C SER A 87 -3.01 -13.93 10.71
N LYS A 88 -3.08 -12.85 9.93
CA LYS A 88 -3.17 -12.86 8.46
C LYS A 88 -1.83 -12.59 7.75
N ILE A 89 -0.87 -12.00 8.47
CA ILE A 89 0.40 -11.58 7.88
C ILE A 89 1.39 -12.73 7.81
N GLU A 90 1.90 -12.96 6.61
CA GLU A 90 3.06 -13.79 6.31
C GLU A 90 4.27 -12.89 6.03
N VAL A 91 5.37 -13.10 6.76
CA VAL A 91 6.59 -12.31 6.61
C VAL A 91 7.54 -13.00 5.62
N PRO A 92 8.05 -12.28 4.59
CA PRO A 92 9.03 -12.81 3.65
C PRO A 92 10.27 -13.36 4.33
N ASN A 93 11.07 -14.14 3.58
CA ASN A 93 12.20 -14.86 4.16
C ASN A 93 13.47 -14.02 4.25
N THR A 94 13.56 -12.96 3.46
CA THR A 94 14.71 -12.06 3.44
C THR A 94 14.31 -10.61 3.71
N LEU A 95 15.26 -9.83 4.21
CA LEU A 95 15.07 -8.38 4.45
C LEU A 95 14.85 -7.61 3.14
N ILE A 96 15.47 -8.03 2.04
CA ILE A 96 15.27 -7.37 0.74
C ILE A 96 13.83 -7.56 0.25
N GLU A 97 13.28 -8.77 0.32
CA GLU A 97 11.87 -9.03 -0.01
C GLU A 97 10.93 -8.23 0.91
N CYS A 98 11.29 -8.04 2.18
CA CYS A 98 10.51 -7.19 3.10
C CYS A 98 10.54 -5.71 2.68
N CYS A 99 11.68 -5.21 2.19
CA CYS A 99 11.79 -3.83 1.71
C CYS A 99 11.05 -3.62 0.38
N GLU A 100 11.07 -4.61 -0.52
CA GLU A 100 10.27 -4.62 -1.75
C GLU A 100 8.76 -4.69 -1.44
N MET A 101 8.36 -5.51 -0.46
CA MET A 101 7.00 -5.53 0.09
C MET A 101 6.61 -4.15 0.63
N GLY A 102 7.50 -3.47 1.36
CA GLY A 102 7.28 -2.12 1.86
C GLY A 102 7.02 -1.12 0.73
N VAL A 103 7.84 -1.13 -0.33
CA VAL A 103 7.59 -0.30 -1.54
C VAL A 103 6.20 -0.56 -2.10
N ALA A 104 5.80 -1.82 -2.28
CA ALA A 104 4.48 -2.16 -2.81
C ALA A 104 3.34 -1.73 -1.86
N GLY A 105 3.55 -1.89 -0.55
CA GLY A 105 2.63 -1.46 0.49
C GLY A 105 2.34 0.04 0.42
N GLU A 106 3.39 0.86 0.38
CA GLU A 106 3.22 2.33 0.31
C GLU A 106 2.56 2.79 -0.99
N ILE A 107 2.85 2.15 -2.13
CA ILE A 107 2.17 2.44 -3.40
C ILE A 107 0.66 2.19 -3.29
N ASN A 108 0.28 1.06 -2.67
CA ASN A 108 -1.13 0.72 -2.46
C ASN A 108 -1.80 1.67 -1.46
N ASN A 109 -1.09 2.05 -0.39
CA ASN A 109 -1.57 2.99 0.62
C ASN A 109 -1.86 4.38 0.00
N ILE A 110 -0.94 4.89 -0.83
CA ILE A 110 -1.15 6.15 -1.58
C ILE A 110 -2.36 6.05 -2.51
N ALA A 111 -2.51 4.94 -3.23
CA ALA A 111 -3.63 4.70 -4.13
C ALA A 111 -4.97 4.59 -3.37
N MET A 112 -4.98 3.94 -2.22
CA MET A 112 -6.13 3.89 -1.30
C MET A 112 -6.49 5.31 -0.87
N TYR A 113 -5.54 6.09 -0.33
CA TYR A 113 -5.83 7.46 0.10
C TYR A 113 -6.33 8.36 -1.02
N ASN A 114 -5.82 8.22 -2.26
CA ASN A 114 -6.37 8.92 -3.42
C ASN A 114 -7.85 8.59 -3.64
N ASN A 115 -8.22 7.31 -3.54
CA ASN A 115 -9.61 6.89 -3.62
C ASN A 115 -10.44 7.46 -2.46
N LEU A 116 -9.98 7.35 -1.22
CA LEU A 116 -10.72 7.87 -0.06
C LEU A 116 -10.93 9.39 -0.14
N LEU A 117 -9.90 10.13 -0.57
CA LEU A 117 -9.94 11.58 -0.73
C LEU A 117 -10.94 12.05 -1.81
N SER A 118 -11.18 11.25 -2.85
CA SER A 118 -12.18 11.61 -3.88
C SER A 118 -13.62 11.55 -3.36
N TYR A 119 -13.87 10.83 -2.25
CA TYR A 119 -15.19 10.69 -1.63
C TYR A 119 -15.35 11.47 -0.32
N ALA A 120 -14.24 11.87 0.32
CA ALA A 120 -14.29 12.66 1.55
C ALA A 120 -14.94 14.03 1.30
N ASN A 121 -15.80 14.49 2.21
CA ASN A 121 -16.43 15.81 2.13
C ASN A 121 -16.01 16.72 3.29
N GLU A 122 -15.79 16.12 4.45
CA GLU A 122 -15.46 16.77 5.71
C GLU A 122 -14.01 17.27 5.70
N ALA A 123 -13.81 18.55 6.06
CA ALA A 123 -12.52 19.21 5.94
C ALA A 123 -11.45 18.59 6.85
N ASP A 124 -11.80 18.21 8.08
CA ASP A 124 -10.89 17.57 9.03
C ASP A 124 -10.53 16.13 8.63
N ILE A 125 -11.46 15.39 8.03
CA ILE A 125 -11.15 14.08 7.43
C ILE A 125 -10.17 14.27 6.28
N LYS A 126 -10.45 15.18 5.34
CA LYS A 126 -9.53 15.49 4.24
C LYS A 126 -8.14 15.85 4.74
N ASP A 127 -8.05 16.73 5.73
CA ASP A 127 -6.77 17.18 6.29
C ASP A 127 -5.95 16.02 6.88
N VAL A 128 -6.60 15.07 7.57
CA VAL A 128 -5.91 13.88 8.10
C VAL A 128 -5.50 12.94 6.97
N LEU A 129 -6.41 12.61 6.04
CA LEU A 129 -6.10 11.71 4.91
C LEU A 129 -4.96 12.26 4.05
N PHE A 130 -4.94 13.57 3.76
CA PHE A 130 -3.84 14.20 3.02
C PHE A 130 -2.52 14.11 3.77
N LYS A 131 -2.51 14.29 5.09
CA LYS A 131 -1.28 14.16 5.91
C LYS A 131 -0.74 12.74 5.88
N LEU A 132 -1.61 11.73 6.00
CA LEU A 132 -1.22 10.32 5.99
C LEU A 132 -0.70 9.90 4.61
N GLN A 133 -1.41 10.28 3.53
CA GLN A 133 -0.92 10.09 2.17
C GLN A 133 0.44 10.77 1.94
N ALA A 134 0.59 12.02 2.38
CA ALA A 134 1.84 12.75 2.22
C ALA A 134 2.99 12.11 3.01
N ALA A 135 2.71 11.50 4.17
CA ALA A 135 3.71 10.74 4.92
C ALA A 135 4.14 9.48 4.14
N SER A 136 3.19 8.73 3.58
CA SER A 136 3.50 7.58 2.74
C SER A 136 4.35 7.98 1.51
N PHE A 137 3.91 8.99 0.76
CA PHE A 137 4.57 9.43 -0.48
C PHE A 137 5.93 10.09 -0.25
N ASN A 138 6.05 11.03 0.69
CA ASN A 138 7.27 11.82 0.87
C ASN A 138 8.29 11.17 1.81
N ASN A 139 7.86 10.24 2.68
CA ASN A 139 8.73 9.68 3.71
C ASN A 139 8.87 8.15 3.58
N HIS A 140 7.77 7.40 3.66
CA HIS A 140 7.84 5.94 3.76
C HIS A 140 8.32 5.30 2.46
N LEU A 141 7.71 5.66 1.32
CA LEU A 141 8.07 5.13 0.01
C LEU A 141 9.54 5.41 -0.34
N PRO A 142 10.08 6.63 -0.18
CA PRO A 142 11.52 6.87 -0.33
C PRO A 142 12.39 6.05 0.63
N ALA A 143 11.97 5.86 1.89
CA ALA A 143 12.73 5.07 2.84
C ALA A 143 12.82 3.59 2.43
N PHE A 144 11.72 2.98 1.96
CA PHE A 144 11.74 1.61 1.44
C PHE A 144 12.53 1.49 0.14
N ARG A 145 12.39 2.45 -0.79
CA ARG A 145 13.22 2.50 -2.00
C ARG A 145 14.70 2.55 -1.65
N ASN A 146 15.09 3.40 -0.71
CA ASN A 146 16.47 3.47 -0.24
C ASN A 146 16.94 2.17 0.42
N CYS A 147 16.07 1.45 1.15
CA CYS A 147 16.41 0.12 1.67
C CYS A 147 16.77 -0.86 0.54
N VAL A 148 15.95 -0.92 -0.52
CA VAL A 148 16.20 -1.77 -1.69
C VAL A 148 17.51 -1.39 -2.37
N ILE A 149 17.74 -0.09 -2.61
CA ILE A 149 18.97 0.43 -3.23
C ILE A 149 20.20 0.08 -2.40
N ALA A 150 20.14 0.29 -1.09
CA ALA A 150 21.24 0.00 -0.19
C ALA A 150 21.62 -1.48 -0.19
N HIS A 151 20.65 -2.38 -0.29
CA HIS A 151 20.91 -3.82 -0.41
C HIS A 151 21.73 -4.15 -1.68
N TYR A 152 21.33 -3.63 -2.84
CA TYR A 152 22.03 -3.90 -4.10
C TYR A 152 23.39 -3.20 -4.18
N ASN A 153 23.53 -1.99 -3.63
CA ASN A 153 24.81 -1.30 -3.56
C ASN A 153 25.82 -2.03 -2.66
N ASN A 154 25.37 -2.62 -1.54
CA ASN A 154 26.23 -3.43 -0.67
C ASN A 154 26.54 -4.82 -1.26
N GLY A 155 25.71 -5.34 -2.18
CA GLY A 155 25.97 -6.59 -2.91
C GLY A 155 26.95 -6.43 -4.09
N ALA A 156 27.18 -5.21 -4.56
CA ALA A 156 28.07 -4.90 -5.70
C ALA A 156 29.56 -5.15 -5.43
N THR A 157 29.96 -5.49 -4.20
CA THR A 157 31.32 -5.96 -3.92
C THR A 157 31.55 -7.42 -4.32
N ASN A 158 30.52 -8.19 -4.75
CA ASN A 158 30.67 -9.60 -5.13
C ASN A 158 29.96 -10.06 -6.42
N ASN A 159 29.20 -9.23 -7.13
CA ASN A 159 28.67 -9.56 -8.46
C ASN A 159 28.47 -8.30 -9.30
N ASN A 160 28.61 -8.43 -10.64
CA ASN A 160 28.50 -7.39 -11.68
C ASN A 160 27.10 -6.74 -11.77
N VAL A 161 26.58 -6.18 -10.68
CA VAL A 161 25.40 -5.31 -10.69
C VAL A 161 25.91 -3.88 -10.86
N THR A 162 25.81 -3.35 -12.07
CA THR A 162 26.26 -1.98 -12.39
C THR A 162 25.23 -0.96 -11.93
N GLN A 163 25.69 0.26 -11.63
CA GLN A 163 24.86 1.41 -11.25
C GLN A 163 23.75 1.71 -12.29
N GLU A 164 23.97 1.38 -13.56
CA GLU A 164 22.97 1.47 -14.64
C GLU A 164 21.76 0.56 -14.41
N ASN A 165 21.96 -0.71 -14.04
CA ASN A 165 20.87 -1.66 -13.82
C ASN A 165 19.96 -1.27 -12.63
N ILE A 166 20.54 -0.59 -11.63
CA ILE A 166 19.81 -0.09 -10.46
C ILE A 166 18.97 1.14 -10.83
N MET A 167 19.56 2.10 -11.56
CA MET A 167 18.85 3.29 -12.02
C MET A 167 17.77 2.95 -13.04
N GLU A 168 17.98 1.93 -13.87
CA GLU A 168 16.97 1.38 -14.78
C GLU A 168 15.78 0.83 -13.99
N LYS A 169 16.01 -0.11 -13.04
CA LYS A 169 14.94 -0.67 -12.20
C LYS A 169 14.17 0.39 -11.40
N LEU A 170 14.86 1.38 -10.84
CA LEU A 170 14.22 2.48 -10.10
C LEU A 170 13.41 3.41 -11.01
N GLY A 171 13.96 3.73 -12.19
CA GLY A 171 13.24 4.47 -13.22
C GLY A 171 11.97 3.73 -13.65
N GLU A 172 12.03 2.40 -13.73
CA GLU A 172 10.86 1.58 -14.02
C GLU A 172 9.79 1.67 -12.91
N TYR A 173 10.17 1.57 -11.63
CA TYR A 173 9.22 1.80 -10.53
C TYR A 173 8.61 3.20 -10.53
N GLN A 174 9.39 4.22 -10.91
CA GLN A 174 8.90 5.60 -10.97
C GLN A 174 7.94 5.82 -12.14
N VAL A 175 8.25 5.28 -13.32
CA VAL A 175 7.34 5.34 -14.49
C VAL A 175 6.01 4.66 -14.19
N ILE A 176 6.06 3.49 -13.54
CA ILE A 176 4.84 2.79 -13.13
C ILE A 176 4.02 3.64 -12.14
N LEU A 177 4.69 4.32 -11.21
CA LEU A 177 4.01 5.24 -10.30
C LEU A 177 3.39 6.44 -11.01
N ASP A 178 4.11 7.06 -11.95
CA ASP A 178 3.61 8.22 -12.68
C ASP A 178 2.42 7.85 -13.57
N ASP A 179 2.43 6.65 -14.17
CA ASP A 179 1.31 6.10 -14.94
C ASP A 179 0.09 5.79 -14.05
N ILE A 180 0.32 5.28 -12.83
CA ILE A 180 -0.74 5.07 -11.82
C ILE A 180 -1.30 6.41 -11.32
N MET A 181 -0.43 7.37 -11.00
CA MET A 181 -0.83 8.68 -10.47
C MET A 181 -1.55 9.55 -11.50
N SER A 182 -1.19 9.42 -12.78
CA SER A 182 -1.85 10.14 -13.87
C SER A 182 -3.18 9.54 -14.29
N GLY A 183 -3.57 8.37 -13.76
CA GLY A 183 -4.80 7.67 -14.12
C GLY A 183 -4.81 7.10 -15.55
N ASN A 184 -3.65 7.10 -16.23
CA ASN A 184 -3.45 6.65 -17.62
C ASN A 184 -3.07 5.17 -17.67
N ILE A 185 -3.83 4.33 -16.98
CA ILE A 185 -3.60 2.88 -16.98
C ILE A 185 -4.35 2.28 -18.18
N ASP A 186 -3.64 2.06 -19.29
CA ASP A 186 -4.12 1.33 -20.47
C ASP A 186 -3.48 -0.06 -20.60
N GLU A 187 -3.95 -0.87 -21.56
CA GLU A 187 -3.48 -2.25 -21.80
C GLU A 187 -1.96 -2.32 -22.06
N ASN A 188 -1.39 -1.29 -22.70
CA ASN A 188 0.04 -1.21 -22.99
C ASN A 188 0.86 -0.82 -21.75
N SER A 189 0.34 0.06 -20.88
CA SER A 189 0.95 0.41 -19.59
C SER A 189 1.02 -0.82 -18.69
N ILE A 190 -0.04 -1.64 -18.64
CA ILE A 190 -0.08 -2.90 -17.89
C ILE A 190 0.95 -3.91 -18.43
N SER A 191 0.99 -4.14 -19.75
CA SER A 191 1.97 -5.03 -20.37
C SER A 191 3.44 -4.61 -20.11
N LYS A 192 3.70 -3.30 -20.06
CA LYS A 192 5.01 -2.74 -19.69
C LYS A 192 5.36 -2.96 -18.22
N ILE A 193 4.41 -2.82 -17.31
CA ILE A 193 4.59 -3.17 -15.88
C ILE A 193 5.03 -4.63 -15.74
N PHE A 194 4.33 -5.55 -16.42
CA PHE A 194 4.61 -7.00 -16.35
C PHE A 194 5.97 -7.39 -16.94
N SER A 195 6.31 -6.87 -18.11
CA SER A 195 7.55 -7.22 -18.81
C SER A 195 8.81 -6.70 -18.10
N LYS A 196 8.71 -5.59 -17.37
CA LYS A 196 9.83 -4.92 -16.70
C LYS A 196 10.11 -5.45 -15.28
N LEU A 197 9.10 -5.97 -14.59
CA LEU A 197 9.25 -6.44 -13.20
C LEU A 197 9.94 -7.81 -13.04
N ASN A 198 10.30 -8.52 -14.13
CA ASN A 198 10.85 -9.89 -14.13
C ASN A 198 10.18 -10.80 -13.08
N LEU A 199 8.85 -10.82 -13.15
CA LEU A 199 7.96 -11.28 -12.11
C LEU A 199 7.85 -12.80 -12.16
N SER A 200 8.66 -13.53 -11.39
CA SER A 200 8.35 -14.93 -11.12
C SER A 200 7.18 -14.98 -10.15
N MET A 201 6.06 -15.61 -10.54
CA MET A 201 4.87 -15.79 -9.67
C MET A 201 5.16 -16.48 -8.32
N VAL A 202 6.38 -17.02 -8.13
CA VAL A 202 6.85 -17.68 -6.91
C VAL A 202 7.22 -16.69 -5.79
N SER A 203 7.49 -15.41 -6.09
CA SER A 203 7.94 -14.41 -5.11
C SER A 203 6.85 -13.47 -4.56
N GLY A 204 5.56 -13.63 -4.92
CA GLY A 204 4.61 -12.52 -4.75
C GLY A 204 3.14 -12.86 -4.54
N ALA A 205 2.75 -13.38 -3.37
CA ALA A 205 1.39 -13.13 -2.86
C ALA A 205 1.17 -11.61 -2.61
N VAL A 206 2.25 -10.87 -2.38
CA VAL A 206 2.26 -9.46 -1.97
C VAL A 206 2.28 -8.52 -3.17
N LEU A 207 3.26 -8.69 -4.07
CA LEU A 207 3.32 -7.96 -5.35
C LEU A 207 2.24 -8.45 -6.34
N GLY A 208 1.99 -9.76 -6.37
CA GLY A 208 0.92 -10.33 -7.19
C GLY A 208 -0.46 -9.85 -6.76
N GLY A 209 -0.72 -9.67 -5.46
CA GLY A 209 -1.97 -9.10 -4.95
C GLY A 209 -2.23 -7.67 -5.40
N ALA A 210 -1.19 -6.80 -5.36
CA ALA A 210 -1.28 -5.41 -5.83
C ALA A 210 -1.53 -5.33 -7.35
N ILE A 211 -0.82 -6.16 -8.12
CA ILE A 211 -1.00 -6.28 -9.56
C ILE A 211 -2.40 -6.83 -9.90
N ILE A 212 -2.90 -7.83 -9.17
CA ILE A 212 -4.26 -8.36 -9.33
C ILE A 212 -5.30 -7.30 -8.98
N ALA A 213 -5.09 -6.49 -7.94
CA ALA A 213 -5.98 -5.38 -7.58
C ALA A 213 -6.00 -4.30 -8.67
N LEU A 214 -4.85 -3.96 -9.26
CA LEU A 214 -4.76 -3.05 -10.41
C LEU A 214 -5.49 -3.62 -11.64
N LEU A 215 -5.30 -4.91 -11.94
CA LEU A 215 -6.00 -5.60 -13.03
C LEU A 215 -7.51 -5.64 -12.84
N ASN A 216 -7.98 -5.93 -11.62
CA ASN A 216 -9.41 -5.92 -11.31
C ASN A 216 -10.01 -4.51 -11.45
N THR A 217 -9.25 -3.47 -11.06
CA THR A 217 -9.68 -2.08 -11.21
C THR A 217 -9.77 -1.68 -12.70
N TYR A 218 -8.81 -2.14 -13.53
CA TYR A 218 -8.85 -1.93 -14.98
C TYR A 218 -10.03 -2.64 -15.64
N ASN A 219 -10.27 -3.91 -15.29
CA ASN A 219 -11.39 -4.69 -15.83
C ASN A 219 -12.74 -4.09 -15.43
N ALA A 220 -12.91 -3.63 -14.19
CA ALA A 220 -14.14 -2.96 -13.74
C ALA A 220 -14.39 -1.64 -14.49
N LYS A 221 -13.33 -0.90 -14.85
CA LYS A 221 -13.43 0.32 -15.65
C LYS A 221 -13.88 0.01 -17.10
N GLN A 222 -13.32 -1.02 -17.72
CA GLN A 222 -13.75 -1.48 -19.05
C GLN A 222 -15.20 -1.96 -19.07
N GLU A 223 -15.65 -2.68 -18.03
CA GLU A 223 -17.05 -3.12 -17.94
C GLU A 223 -18.04 -1.96 -17.84
N ASN A 224 -17.65 -0.85 -17.21
CA ASN A 224 -18.47 0.36 -17.13
C ASN A 224 -18.44 1.18 -18.43
N GLU A 225 -17.30 1.28 -19.11
CA GLU A 225 -17.19 1.95 -20.43
C GLU A 225 -17.90 1.18 -21.55
N SER A 226 -18.09 -0.14 -21.40
CA SER A 226 -18.83 -0.97 -22.36
C SER A 226 -20.37 -0.96 -22.18
N LYS A 227 -20.87 -0.29 -21.14
CA LYS A 227 -22.30 -0.20 -20.80
C LYS A 227 -22.91 1.20 -21.02
N GLU A 228 -22.11 2.17 -21.47
CA GLU A 228 -22.56 3.44 -22.08
C GLU A 228 -22.61 3.34 -23.61
#